data_AF-A0A8J6T324-F1
#
_entry.id   AF-A0A8J6T324-F1
#
_cell.length_a   1.000
_cell.length_b   1.000
_cell.length_c   1.000
_cell.angle_alpha   90.00
_cell.angle_beta   90.00
_cell.angle_gamma   90.00
#
_symmetry.space_group_name_H-M   'P 1'
#
loop_
_entity.id
_entity.type
_entity.pdbx_description
1 polymer ?
#
loop_
_entity_poly.entity_id
_entity_poly.type
_entity_poly.pdbx_seq_one_letter_code
_entity_poly.pdbx_strand_id
1 'polypeptide(L)'
;MNSTDIREIRKFGMIALIFFGILCTLGFWFKRPIPTYLFGFLSLMGLGFILSPLRLSPLYSGWMKIAHFVGKIITTLMLTLAYYLVITPSALIKRVFGGRPLPLKPDKEVSSYWVARTEPVQPKERFLKRY
;
A
#
# COMPACT_ATOMS: atom_id res chain seq x y z
N MET A 1 -3.97 -10.57 -26.23
CA MET A 1 -3.53 -11.13 -24.93
C MET A 1 -2.01 -11.06 -24.91
N ASN A 2 -1.41 -10.18 -24.11
CA ASN A 2 0.06 -10.05 -24.06
C ASN A 2 0.69 -11.27 -23.37
N SER A 3 1.92 -11.62 -23.76
CA SER A 3 2.65 -12.74 -23.13
C SER A 3 2.90 -12.55 -21.63
N THR A 4 2.87 -11.30 -21.16
CA THR A 4 2.98 -10.93 -19.75
C THR A 4 1.79 -11.40 -18.92
N ASP A 5 0.58 -11.32 -19.45
CA ASP A 5 -0.67 -11.69 -18.76
C ASP A 5 -0.71 -13.19 -18.41
N ILE A 6 -0.24 -14.03 -19.34
CA ILE A 6 -0.19 -15.49 -19.16
C ILE A 6 0.81 -15.87 -18.05
N ARG A 7 1.94 -15.16 -17.96
CA ARG A 7 2.96 -15.42 -16.94
C ARG A 7 2.47 -15.00 -15.55
N GLU A 8 1.75 -13.88 -15.45
CA GLU A 8 1.14 -13.42 -14.20
C GLU A 8 0.04 -14.38 -13.71
N ILE A 9 -0.81 -14.90 -14.60
CA ILE A 9 -1.81 -15.93 -14.26
C ILE A 9 -1.13 -17.19 -13.69
N ARG A 10 -0.01 -17.63 -14.28
CA ARG A 10 0.74 -18.81 -13.80
C ARG A 10 1.38 -18.57 -12.43
N LYS A 11 1.93 -17.37 -12.19
CA LYS A 11 2.47 -17.00 -10.87
C LYS A 11 1.38 -16.97 -9.81
N PHE A 12 0.21 -16.41 -10.13
CA PHE A 12 -0.93 -16.41 -9.23
C PHE A 12 -1.38 -17.83 -8.87
N GLY A 13 -1.49 -18.72 -9.85
CA GLY A 13 -1.80 -20.14 -9.61
C GLY A 13 -0.76 -20.84 -8.73
N MET A 14 0.53 -20.54 -8.92
CA MET A 14 1.62 -21.08 -8.10
C MET A 14 1.54 -20.58 -6.64
N ILE A 15 1.31 -19.28 -6.43
CA ILE A 15 1.15 -18.69 -5.10
C ILE A 15 -0.07 -19.29 -4.40
N ALA A 16 -1.20 -19.43 -5.11
CA ALA A 16 -2.41 -20.05 -4.57
C ALA A 16 -2.17 -21.51 -4.19
N LEU A 17 -1.50 -22.30 -5.03
CA LEU A 17 -1.18 -23.70 -4.73
C LEU A 17 -0.30 -23.81 -3.48
N ILE A 18 0.76 -23.00 -3.38
CA ILE A 18 1.66 -23.01 -2.21
C ILE A 18 0.88 -22.60 -0.96
N PHE A 19 0.10 -21.52 -1.02
CA PHE A 19 -0.65 -21.01 0.12
C PHE A 19 -1.70 -22.02 0.61
N PHE A 20 -2.56 -22.52 -0.29
CA PHE A 20 -3.57 -23.52 0.06
C PHE A 20 -2.97 -24.89 0.40
N GLY A 21 -1.83 -25.25 -0.21
CA GLY A 21 -1.08 -26.46 0.12
C GLY A 21 -0.55 -26.43 1.55
N ILE A 22 0.05 -25.32 1.96
CA ILE A 22 0.52 -25.12 3.35
C ILE A 22 -0.67 -25.18 4.31
N LEU A 23 -1.77 -24.49 4.02
CA LEU A 23 -2.99 -24.54 4.85
C LEU A 23 -3.57 -25.96 4.95
N CYS A 24 -3.52 -26.75 3.87
CA CYS A 24 -3.95 -28.14 3.85
C CYS A 24 -3.07 -29.02 4.75
N THR A 25 -1.74 -28.86 4.68
CA THR A 25 -0.81 -29.60 5.54
C THR A 25 -0.96 -29.24 7.02
N LEU A 26 -1.23 -27.97 7.32
CA LEU A 26 -1.48 -27.49 8.68
C LEU A 26 -2.84 -28.00 9.22
N GLY A 27 -3.86 -28.07 8.36
CA GLY A 27 -5.16 -28.64 8.69
C GLY A 27 -5.08 -30.15 9.01
N PHE A 28 -4.23 -30.88 8.30
CA PHE A 28 -3.94 -32.29 8.58
C PHE A 28 -3.31 -32.47 9.97
N TRP A 29 -2.41 -31.57 10.37
CA TRP A 29 -1.80 -31.54 11.70
C TRP A 29 -2.83 -31.31 12.83
N PHE A 30 -3.87 -30.52 12.59
CA PHE A 30 -4.92 -30.22 13.57
C PHE A 30 -6.00 -31.31 13.70
N LYS A 31 -5.91 -32.44 12.96
CA LYS A 31 -6.85 -33.58 12.98
C LYS A 31 -8.33 -33.21 12.87
N ARG A 32 -8.66 -32.13 12.15
CA ARG A 32 -10.05 -31.78 11.82
C ARG A 32 -10.35 -32.29 10.40
N PRO A 33 -11.28 -33.24 10.22
CA PRO A 33 -11.51 -33.87 8.91
C PRO A 33 -12.16 -32.92 7.90
N ILE A 34 -13.05 -32.04 8.38
CA ILE A 34 -13.84 -31.12 7.52
C ILE A 34 -12.94 -30.09 6.79
N PRO A 35 -11.98 -29.40 7.44
CA PRO A 35 -11.06 -28.50 6.74
C PRO A 35 -10.16 -29.22 5.73
N THR A 36 -9.73 -30.45 6.02
CA THR A 36 -8.73 -31.17 5.21
C THR A 36 -9.25 -31.50 3.81
N TYR A 37 -10.49 -31.98 3.70
CA TYR A 37 -11.10 -32.23 2.38
C TYR A 37 -11.39 -30.94 1.61
N LEU A 38 -11.83 -29.87 2.30
CA LEU A 38 -12.12 -28.58 1.69
C LEU A 38 -10.85 -27.92 1.11
N PHE A 39 -9.76 -27.93 1.89
CA PHE A 39 -8.46 -27.38 1.46
C PHE A 39 -7.77 -28.26 0.41
N GLY A 40 -7.93 -29.58 0.46
CA GLY A 40 -7.46 -30.50 -0.58
C GLY A 40 -8.18 -30.28 -1.92
N PHE A 41 -9.51 -30.10 -1.89
CA PHE A 41 -10.29 -29.75 -3.08
C PHE A 41 -9.88 -28.38 -3.65
N LEU A 42 -9.65 -27.38 -2.79
CA LEU A 42 -9.15 -26.06 -3.21
C LEU A 42 -7.75 -26.12 -3.81
N SER A 43 -6.87 -26.98 -3.28
CA SER A 43 -5.53 -27.21 -3.84
C SER A 43 -5.60 -27.86 -5.22
N LEU A 44 -6.48 -28.85 -5.40
CA LEU A 44 -6.74 -29.46 -6.70
C LEU A 44 -7.33 -28.45 -7.70
N MET A 45 -8.20 -27.55 -7.23
CA MET A 45 -8.73 -26.43 -8.02
C MET A 45 -7.62 -25.44 -8.42
N GLY A 46 -6.67 -25.17 -7.52
CA GLY A 46 -5.47 -24.37 -7.81
C GLY A 46 -4.56 -25.02 -8.87
N LEU A 47 -4.46 -26.35 -8.84
CA LEU A 47 -3.81 -27.16 -9.88
C LEU A 47 -4.53 -27.06 -11.23
N GLY A 48 -5.88 -27.07 -11.23
CA GLY A 48 -6.69 -26.79 -12.42
C GLY A 48 -6.43 -25.41 -13.02
N PHE A 49 -6.15 -24.41 -12.18
CA PHE A 49 -5.75 -23.06 -12.58
C PHE A 49 -4.40 -23.02 -13.30
N ILE A 50 -3.47 -23.92 -12.93
CA ILE A 50 -2.15 -24.07 -13.56
C ILE A 50 -2.26 -24.78 -14.92
N LEU A 51 -3.12 -25.81 -15.05
CA LEU A 51 -3.26 -26.58 -16.29
C LEU A 51 -4.08 -25.87 -17.38
N SER A 52 -4.97 -24.94 -17.03
CA SER A 52 -5.88 -24.32 -17.99
C SER A 52 -5.96 -22.78 -17.93
N PRO A 53 -4.85 -22.07 -18.22
CA PRO A 53 -4.80 -20.60 -18.16
C PRO A 53 -5.75 -19.92 -19.17
N LEU A 54 -6.08 -20.56 -20.29
CA LEU A 54 -6.90 -19.96 -21.36
C LEU A 54 -8.38 -19.80 -21.00
N ARG A 55 -8.97 -20.72 -20.21
CA ARG A 55 -10.40 -20.64 -19.85
C ARG A 55 -10.66 -19.75 -18.64
N LEU A 56 -9.65 -19.52 -17.80
CA LEU A 56 -9.77 -18.83 -16.52
C LEU A 56 -9.31 -17.36 -16.55
N SER A 57 -8.85 -16.89 -17.71
CA SER A 57 -8.48 -15.49 -17.96
C SER A 57 -9.57 -14.46 -17.58
N PRO A 58 -10.87 -14.63 -17.90
CA PRO A 58 -11.88 -13.64 -17.52
C PRO A 58 -12.15 -13.62 -16.01
N LEU A 59 -12.07 -14.79 -15.35
CA LEU A 59 -12.27 -14.91 -13.91
C LEU A 59 -11.11 -14.26 -13.12
N TYR A 60 -9.87 -14.48 -13.55
CA TYR A 60 -8.69 -13.80 -12.99
C TYR A 60 -8.80 -12.29 -13.12
N SER A 61 -9.22 -11.78 -14.28
CA SER A 61 -9.40 -10.34 -14.48
C SER A 61 -10.48 -9.76 -13.56
N GLY A 62 -11.62 -10.46 -13.38
CA GLY A 62 -12.67 -10.06 -12.44
C GLY A 62 -12.18 -10.06 -10.99
N TRP A 63 -11.47 -11.11 -10.58
CA TRP A 63 -10.89 -11.20 -9.24
C TRP A 63 -9.85 -10.11 -8.97
N MET A 64 -8.98 -9.83 -9.94
CA MET A 64 -7.99 -8.76 -9.82
C MET A 64 -8.62 -7.38 -9.70
N LYS A 65 -9.73 -7.10 -10.41
CA LYS A 65 -10.48 -5.85 -10.23
C LYS A 65 -10.97 -5.69 -8.78
N ILE A 66 -11.50 -6.76 -8.19
CA ILE A 66 -11.94 -6.76 -6.78
C ILE A 66 -10.74 -6.56 -5.86
N ALA A 67 -9.64 -7.29 -6.08
CA ALA A 67 -8.42 -7.16 -5.28
C ALA A 67 -7.86 -5.72 -5.33
N HIS A 68 -7.84 -5.09 -6.50
CA HIS A 68 -7.43 -3.69 -6.65
C HIS A 68 -8.38 -2.72 -5.93
N PHE A 69 -9.69 -2.95 -6.03
CA PHE A 69 -10.68 -2.12 -5.33
C PHE A 69 -10.51 -2.20 -3.81
N VAL A 70 -10.35 -3.41 -3.28
CA VAL A 70 -10.07 -3.65 -1.86
C VAL A 70 -8.73 -3.02 -1.46
N GLY A 71 -7.68 -3.17 -2.28
CA GLY A 71 -6.38 -2.55 -2.04
C GLY A 71 -6.45 -1.02 -1.96
N LYS A 72 -7.25 -0.39 -2.83
CA LYS A 72 -7.50 1.06 -2.79
C LYS A 72 -8.20 1.48 -1.50
N ILE A 73 -9.18 0.70 -1.05
CA ILE A 73 -9.90 0.96 0.21
C ILE A 73 -8.94 0.85 1.40
N ILE A 74 -8.15 -0.23 1.48
CA ILE A 74 -7.18 -0.44 2.56
C ILE A 74 -6.14 0.69 2.59
N THR A 75 -5.60 1.06 1.43
CA THR A 75 -4.59 2.14 1.34
C THR A 75 -5.18 3.47 1.78
N THR A 76 -6.39 3.80 1.32
CA THR A 76 -7.10 5.02 1.74
C THR A 76 -7.36 5.00 3.24
N LEU A 77 -7.88 3.89 3.78
CA LEU A 77 -8.16 3.71 5.20
C LEU A 77 -6.90 3.86 6.05
N MET A 78 -5.80 3.22 5.67
CA MET A 78 -4.53 3.34 6.38
C MET A 78 -4.00 4.77 6.37
N LEU A 79 -4.07 5.45 5.23
CA LEU A 79 -3.65 6.85 5.13
C LEU A 79 -4.54 7.77 5.98
N THR A 80 -5.85 7.58 5.94
CA THR A 80 -6.81 8.31 6.78
C THR A 80 -6.52 8.07 8.26
N LEU A 81 -6.33 6.81 8.65
CA LEU A 81 -6.06 6.42 10.02
C LEU A 81 -4.74 7.02 10.51
N ALA A 82 -3.67 6.93 9.73
CA ALA A 82 -2.39 7.55 10.05
C ALA A 82 -2.50 9.08 10.19
N TYR A 83 -3.27 9.73 9.32
CA TYR A 83 -3.51 11.16 9.39
C TYR A 83 -4.25 11.57 10.68
N TYR A 84 -5.32 10.85 11.03
CA TYR A 84 -6.13 11.20 12.22
C TYR A 84 -5.52 10.72 13.54
N LEU A 85 -4.78 9.61 13.57
CA LEU A 85 -4.17 9.08 14.79
C LEU A 85 -2.75 9.59 15.06
N VAL A 86 -2.01 10.02 14.04
CA VAL A 86 -0.61 10.45 14.21
C VAL A 86 -0.45 11.92 13.90
N ILE A 87 -0.83 12.35 12.69
CA ILE A 87 -0.54 13.71 12.22
C ILE A 87 -1.41 14.73 12.96
N THR A 88 -2.71 14.48 13.04
CA THR A 88 -3.69 15.38 13.69
C THR A 88 -3.38 15.59 15.17
N PRO A 89 -3.17 14.55 16.01
CA PRO A 89 -2.83 14.76 17.41
C PRO A 89 -1.44 15.36 17.57
N SER A 90 -0.46 15.02 16.72
CA SER A 90 0.85 15.68 16.74
C SER A 90 0.72 17.19 16.49
N ALA A 91 -0.11 17.60 15.52
CA ALA A 91 -0.39 19.01 15.24
C ALA A 91 -1.16 19.68 16.39
N LEU A 92 -2.12 18.99 17.01
CA LEU A 92 -2.88 19.49 18.15
C LEU A 92 -1.97 19.70 19.36
N ILE A 93 -1.10 18.75 19.67
CA ILE A 93 -0.08 18.85 20.71
C ILE A 93 0.81 20.07 20.44
N LYS A 94 1.38 20.22 19.25
CA LYS A 94 2.19 21.41 18.90
C LYS A 94 1.41 22.72 19.08
N ARG A 95 0.12 22.73 18.75
CA ARG A 95 -0.75 23.90 18.92
C ARG A 95 -0.99 24.26 20.38
N VAL A 96 -1.15 23.25 21.26
CA VAL A 96 -1.30 23.44 22.71
C VAL A 96 0.02 23.89 23.35
N PHE A 97 1.14 23.27 22.98
CA PHE A 97 2.48 23.62 23.49
C PHE A 97 3.09 24.89 22.88
N GLY A 98 2.32 25.68 22.11
CA GLY A 98 2.74 27.00 21.64
C GLY A 98 3.75 27.01 20.48
N GLY A 99 4.05 25.86 19.88
CA GLY A 99 4.88 25.76 18.68
C GLY A 99 4.11 26.22 17.45
N ARG A 100 3.93 27.54 17.28
CA ARG A 100 3.44 28.14 16.05
C ARG A 100 4.64 28.42 15.13
N PRO A 101 4.88 27.60 14.09
CA PRO A 101 6.04 27.79 13.22
C PRO A 101 5.96 29.07 12.39
N LEU A 102 4.76 29.64 12.23
CA LEU A 102 4.56 30.93 11.57
C LEU A 102 3.62 31.82 12.40
N PRO A 103 3.92 33.13 12.52
CA PRO A 103 2.96 34.10 13.01
C PRO A 103 1.81 34.23 12.00
N LEU A 104 0.70 33.54 12.28
CA LEU A 104 -0.52 33.56 11.45
C LEU A 104 -1.35 34.84 11.65
N LYS A 105 -1.00 35.67 12.64
CA LYS A 105 -1.64 36.97 12.84
C LYS A 105 -0.77 38.04 12.21
N PRO A 106 -1.33 38.88 11.31
CA PRO A 106 -0.63 40.07 10.87
C PRO A 106 -0.44 41.00 12.07
N ASP A 107 0.82 41.20 12.42
CA ASP A 107 1.27 42.15 13.41
C ASP A 107 1.24 43.55 12.80
N LYS A 108 0.48 44.47 13.41
CA LYS A 108 0.33 45.85 12.92
C LYS A 108 1.47 46.76 13.38
N GLU A 109 2.27 46.32 14.34
CA GLU A 109 3.37 47.11 14.89
C GLU A 109 4.68 46.96 14.08
N VAL A 110 4.74 46.00 13.16
CA VAL A 110 5.95 45.68 12.40
C VAL A 110 5.89 46.36 11.03
N SER A 111 6.87 47.21 10.74
CA SER A 111 6.98 47.95 9.47
C SER A 111 7.28 47.07 8.26
N SER A 112 7.88 45.89 8.48
CA SER A 112 8.19 44.91 7.43
C SER A 112 8.34 43.50 7.99
N TYR A 113 7.71 42.52 7.35
CA TYR A 113 7.91 41.09 7.64
C TYR A 113 9.22 40.53 7.07
N TRP A 114 10.03 41.39 6.45
CA TRP A 114 11.26 40.97 5.79
C TRP A 114 12.33 40.59 6.82
N VAL A 115 12.61 39.30 6.93
CA VAL A 115 13.71 38.80 7.75
C VAL A 115 15.01 39.01 6.97
N ALA A 116 15.83 39.96 7.43
CA ALA A 116 17.18 40.15 6.88
C ALA A 116 18.00 38.89 7.13
N ARG A 117 18.42 38.23 6.05
CA ARG A 117 19.30 37.05 6.14
C ARG A 117 20.72 37.53 6.40
N THR A 118 21.34 37.01 7.46
CA THR A 118 22.75 37.26 7.78
C THR A 118 23.69 36.44 6.88
N GLU A 119 23.19 35.38 6.25
CA GLU A 119 23.97 34.55 5.34
C GLU A 119 24.16 35.24 3.97
N PRO A 120 25.40 35.31 3.45
CA PRO A 120 25.65 35.85 2.13
C PRO A 120 24.95 34.99 1.06
N VAL A 121 24.51 35.64 -0.02
CA VAL A 121 23.89 35.00 -1.18
C VAL A 121 24.76 33.82 -1.62
N GLN A 122 24.16 32.64 -1.79
CA GLN A 122 24.91 31.43 -2.13
C GLN A 122 25.75 31.66 -3.40
N PRO A 123 27.02 31.20 -3.42
CA PRO A 123 27.91 31.41 -4.56
C PRO A 123 27.31 30.90 -5.86
N LYS A 124 27.45 31.68 -6.95
CA LYS A 124 26.92 31.36 -8.28
C LYS A 124 27.34 29.97 -8.79
N GLU A 125 28.47 29.46 -8.33
CA GLU A 125 29.03 28.15 -8.67
C GLU A 125 28.13 26.98 -8.28
N ARG A 126 27.29 27.13 -7.24
CA ARG A 126 26.39 26.06 -6.77
C ARG A 126 25.19 25.84 -7.70
N PHE A 127 24.89 26.79 -8.58
CA PHE A 127 23.78 26.68 -9.55
C PHE A 127 24.15 25.86 -10.78
N LEU A 128 25.43 25.79 -11.15
CA LEU A 128 25.88 25.12 -12.37
C LEU A 128 25.91 23.58 -12.27
N LYS A 129 25.87 23.00 -11.07
CA LYS A 129 25.90 21.54 -10.85
C LYS A 129 24.54 20.85 -10.96
N ARG A 130 23.47 21.57 -11.31
CA ARG A 130 22.08 21.06 -11.30
C ARG A 130 21.47 20.83 -12.68
N TYR A 131 22.23 21.11 -13.75
CA TYR A 131 21.95 20.73 -15.13
C TYR A 131 23.03 19.75 -15.59
#